data_AF-A0A2A4W3B6-F1
#
_entry.id   AF-A0A2A4W3B6-F1
#
_cell.length_a   1.000
_cell.length_b   1.000
_cell.length_c   1.000
_cell.angle_alpha   90.00
_cell.angle_beta   90.00
_cell.angle_gamma   90.00
#
_symmetry.space_group_name_H-M   'P 1'
#
loop_
_entity.id
_entity.type
_entity.pdbx_description
1 polymer ?
#
loop_
_entity_poly.entity_id
_entity_poly.type
_entity_poly.pdbx_seq_one_letter_code
_entity_poly.pdbx_strand_id
1 'polypeptide(L)' 'MKTYLTTQELADRIKYNVRTIRDTLKDSVLLEGIHYIRPFNGRKILYLWEVIEKDMVSGTSIDSIIASIQ' A
#
# COMPACT_ATOMS: atom_id res chain seq x y z
N MET A 1 10.43 -13.66 5.84
CA MET A 1 9.03 -13.83 6.25
C MET A 1 8.22 -12.74 5.56
N LYS A 2 6.97 -13.00 5.13
CA LYS A 2 6.10 -11.98 4.50
C LYS A 2 4.96 -11.67 5.44
N THR A 3 4.77 -10.40 5.78
CA THR A 3 3.78 -9.94 6.74
C THR A 3 2.59 -9.35 6.00
N TYR A 4 1.47 -10.05 6.07
CA TYR A 4 0.22 -9.58 5.48
C TYR A 4 -0.62 -8.85 6.52
N LEU A 5 -0.99 -7.61 6.21
CA LEU A 5 -1.80 -6.76 7.06
C LEU A 5 -3.15 -6.49 6.43
N THR A 6 -4.19 -6.45 7.24
CA THR A 6 -5.47 -5.84 6.87
C THR A 6 -5.34 -4.33 6.79
N THR A 7 -6.33 -3.66 6.20
CA THR A 7 -6.39 -2.19 6.18
C THR A 7 -6.31 -1.59 7.59
N GLN A 8 -6.93 -2.24 8.58
CA GLN A 8 -6.89 -1.78 9.98
C GLN A 8 -5.50 -1.93 10.59
N GLU A 9 -4.87 -3.09 10.44
CA GLU A 9 -3.52 -3.31 11.00
C GLU A 9 -2.47 -2.42 10.32
N LEU A 10 -2.62 -2.17 9.02
CA LEU A 10 -1.79 -1.20 8.32
C LEU A 10 -2.01 0.21 8.88
N ALA A 11 -3.28 0.63 9.03
CA ALA A 11 -3.65 1.92 9.61
C ALA A 11 -3.00 2.13 10.98
N ASP A 12 -3.08 1.14 11.85
CA ASP A 12 -2.53 1.19 13.21
C ASP A 12 -1.00 1.22 13.20
N ARG A 13 -0.36 0.59 12.20
CA ARG A 13 1.10 0.53 12.06
C ARG A 13 1.69 1.83 11.53
N ILE A 14 1.14 2.38 10.44
CA ILE A 14 1.64 3.64 9.83
C ILE A 14 0.92 4.89 10.36
N LYS A 15 0.04 4.73 11.35
CA LYS A 15 -0.69 5.81 12.04
C LYS A 15 -1.56 6.66 11.13
N TYR A 16 -2.20 6.02 10.15
CA TYR A 16 -3.19 6.64 9.27
C TYR A 16 -4.62 6.22 9.64
N ASN A 17 -5.61 6.95 9.15
CA ASN A 17 -6.99 6.48 9.22
C ASN A 17 -7.24 5.39 8.17
N VAL A 18 -7.99 4.35 8.54
CA VAL A 18 -8.42 3.26 7.64
C VAL A 18 -9.06 3.80 6.36
N ARG A 19 -9.87 4.85 6.47
CA ARG A 19 -10.53 5.51 5.35
C ARG A 19 -9.51 6.09 4.36
N THR A 20 -8.47 6.77 4.88
CA THR A 20 -7.40 7.34 4.05
C THR A 20 -6.65 6.25 3.30
N ILE A 21 -6.37 5.12 3.94
CA ILE A 21 -5.71 3.99 3.26
C ILE A 21 -6.59 3.46 2.12
N ARG A 22 -7.88 3.25 2.35
CA ARG A 22 -8.78 2.65 1.35
C ARG A 22 -9.16 3.61 0.21
N ASP A 23 -9.43 4.86 0.54
CA ASP A 23 -10.03 5.82 -0.38
C ASP A 23 -8.98 6.72 -1.07
N THR A 24 -7.77 6.84 -0.50
CA THR A 24 -6.71 7.73 -1.01
C THR A 24 -5.44 7.00 -1.38
N LEU A 25 -4.88 6.19 -0.47
CA LEU A 25 -3.57 5.55 -0.71
C LEU A 25 -3.68 4.32 -1.61
N LYS A 26 -4.72 3.51 -1.42
CA LYS A 26 -5.03 2.37 -2.29
C LYS A 26 -5.26 2.87 -3.72
N ASP A 27 -4.63 2.20 -4.67
CA ASP A 27 -4.66 2.48 -6.12
C ASP A 27 -3.93 3.77 -6.57
N SER A 28 -3.71 4.75 -5.67
CA SER A 28 -2.88 5.94 -5.99
C SER A 28 -1.40 5.76 -5.67
N VAL A 29 -1.11 5.12 -4.54
CA VAL A 29 0.26 4.91 -4.01
C VAL A 29 0.51 3.43 -3.78
N LEU A 30 -0.46 2.74 -3.20
CA LEU A 30 -0.41 1.31 -2.96
C LEU A 30 -1.00 0.57 -4.16
N LEU A 31 -0.13 -0.01 -4.98
CA LEU A 31 -0.47 -0.70 -6.22
C LEU A 31 -0.83 -2.17 -6.01
N GLU A 32 -1.88 -2.65 -6.68
CA GLU A 32 -2.29 -4.06 -6.67
C GLU A 32 -1.19 -4.96 -7.28
N GLY A 33 -0.94 -6.12 -6.67
CA GLY A 33 0.13 -7.04 -7.06
C GLY A 33 1.52 -6.68 -6.54
N ILE A 34 1.73 -5.43 -6.09
CA ILE A 34 2.99 -4.95 -5.50
C ILE A 34 2.84 -4.75 -4.00
N HIS A 35 1.96 -3.82 -3.61
CA HIS A 35 1.75 -3.41 -2.23
C HIS A 35 0.62 -4.17 -1.54
N TYR A 36 -0.36 -4.64 -2.32
CA TYR A 36 -1.49 -5.39 -1.79
C TYR A 36 -1.98 -6.45 -2.77
N ILE A 37 -2.67 -7.46 -2.23
CA ILE A 37 -3.30 -8.53 -2.98
C ILE A 37 -4.77 -8.70 -2.55
N ARG A 38 -5.57 -9.27 -3.45
CA ARG A 38 -6.99 -9.57 -3.24
C ARG A 38 -7.25 -11.08 -3.22
N PRO A 39 -6.95 -11.80 -2.12
CA PRO A 39 -7.18 -13.24 -2.04
C PRO A 39 -8.66 -13.60 -1.98
N PHE A 40 -8.97 -14.89 -2.21
CA PHE A 40 -10.30 -15.49 -2.07
C PHE A 40 -11.42 -14.71 -2.80
N ASN A 41 -11.27 -14.60 -4.11
CA ASN A 41 -12.27 -13.98 -4.99
C ASN A 41 -12.55 -12.49 -4.69
N GLY A 42 -11.57 -11.79 -4.12
CA GLY A 42 -11.59 -10.34 -3.94
C GLY A 42 -12.38 -9.81 -2.74
N ARG A 43 -12.84 -10.68 -1.84
CA ARG A 43 -13.60 -10.24 -0.65
C ARG A 43 -12.74 -9.50 0.38
N LYS A 44 -11.43 -9.78 0.42
CA LYS A 44 -10.51 -9.17 1.38
C LYS A 44 -9.30 -8.61 0.64
N ILE A 45 -8.77 -7.50 1.16
CA ILE A 45 -7.50 -6.92 0.74
C ILE A 45 -6.47 -7.19 1.82
N LEU A 46 -5.30 -7.67 1.42
CA LEU A 46 -4.15 -7.86 2.28
C LEU A 46 -2.98 -7.06 1.73
N TYR A 47 -2.35 -6.27 2.59
CA TYR A 47 -1.19 -5.43 2.31
C TYR A 47 0.09 -6.13 2.71
N LEU A 48 1.14 -6.02 1.91
CA LEU A 48 2.45 -6.61 2.19
C LEU A 48 3.35 -5.58 2.87
N TRP A 49 3.57 -5.73 4.17
CA TRP A 49 4.27 -4.72 4.99
C TRP A 49 5.67 -4.42 4.47
N GLU A 50 6.45 -5.44 4.12
CA GLU A 50 7.87 -5.27 3.77
C GLU A 50 8.05 -4.43 2.50
N VAL A 51 7.11 -4.52 1.55
CA VAL A 51 7.13 -3.70 0.34
C VAL A 51 6.74 -2.26 0.65
N ILE A 52 5.69 -2.08 1.45
CA ILE A 52 5.22 -0.74 1.86
C ILE A 52 6.29 -0.03 2.69
N GLU A 53 6.91 -0.72 3.64
CA GLU A 53 7.99 -0.19 4.47
C GLU A 53 9.20 0.21 3.61
N LYS A 54 9.58 -0.65 2.65
CA LYS A 54 10.67 -0.34 1.72
C LYS A 54 10.39 0.92 0.92
N ASP A 55 9.18 1.09 0.41
CA ASP A 55 8.82 2.25 -0.42
C ASP A 55 8.71 3.53 0.43
N MET A 56 8.22 3.42 1.68
CA MET A 56 8.24 4.51 2.66
C MET A 56 9.67 4.96 3.00
N VAL A 57 10.60 4.01 3.22
CA VAL A 57 12.00 4.29 3.57
C VAL A 57 12.78 4.82 2.37
N SER A 58 12.50 4.31 1.18
CA SER A 58 13.17 4.73 -0.05
C SER A 58 12.81 6.16 -0.43
N GLY A 59 11.78 6.77 0.19
CA GLY A 59 11.40 8.17 0.00
C GLY A 59 11.04 8.55 -1.44
N THR A 60 10.96 7.57 -2.34
CA THR A 60 10.97 7.81 -3.77
C THR A 60 9.67 7.31 -4.36
N SER A 61 8.79 8.27 -4.60
CA SER A 61 8.02 8.36 -5.82
C SER A 61 8.92 8.17 -7.06
N ILE A 62 9.33 6.94 -7.39
CA ILE A 62 9.98 6.70 -8.69
C ILE A 62 8.93 6.95 -9.79
N ASP A 63 7.66 6.62 -9.49
CA ASP A 63 6.54 6.86 -10.40
C ASP A 63 6.05 8.32 -10.41
N SER A 64 6.12 9.09 -9.32
CA SER A 64 5.82 10.54 -9.41
C SER A 64 6.93 11.34 -10.11
N ILE A 65 8.17 10.83 -10.16
CA ILE A 65 9.24 11.42 -10.97
C ILE A 65 9.01 11.13 -12.45
N ILE A 66 8.55 9.92 -12.81
CA ILE A 66 8.26 9.55 -14.22
C ILE A 66 6.98 10.23 -14.73
N ALA A 67 5.96 10.40 -13.89
CA ALA A 67 4.72 11.09 -14.24
C ALA A 67 4.85 12.63 -14.34
N SER A 68 5.95 13.22 -13.87
CA SER A 68 6.20 14.68 -13.97
C SER A 68 7.08 15.08 -15.17
N ILE A 69 7.54 14.11 -15.97
CA ILE A 69 8.42 14.32 -17.14
C ILE A 69 7.65 14.08 -18.48
N GLN A 70 6.32 13.94 -18.43
CA GLN A 70 5.46 13.97 -19.62
C GLN A 70 4.63 15.26 -19.70
#